data_AF-K9VTI5-F1
#
_entry.id   AF-K9VTI5-F1
#
_cell.length_a   1.000
_cell.length_b   1.000
_cell.length_c   1.000
_cell.angle_alpha   90.00
_cell.angle_beta   90.00
_cell.angle_gamma   90.00
#
_symmetry.space_group_name_H-M   'P 1'
#
loop_
_entity.id
_entity.type
_entity.pdbx_description
1 polymer ?
#
loop_
_entity_poly.entity_id
_entity_poly.type
_entity_poly.pdbx_seq_one_letter_code
_entity_poly.pdbx_strand_id
1 'polypeptide(L)'
;MNKPKSKMGGMGKLSQFSGIKQSPAPVDIEADRVPALDPPVEAATLANSKEKLVAVNFKITRNQQEWLADTARLVRDNNAQAVPPAERVYPQHLMGVAISLLQQADVDWSQIKNVEQLRKQLNLLDL
;
A
#
# COMPACT_ATOMS: atom_id res chain seq x y z
N MET A 1 39.12 -22.35 39.98
CA MET A 1 37.82 -23.02 39.75
C MET A 1 36.77 -21.97 39.43
N ASN A 2 36.43 -21.75 38.16
CA ASN A 2 35.37 -22.42 37.37
C ASN A 2 33.94 -22.01 37.77
N LYS A 3 33.33 -21.13 36.97
CA LYS A 3 31.87 -21.07 36.80
C LYS A 3 31.41 -22.30 36.02
N PRO A 4 30.17 -22.76 36.21
CA PRO A 4 29.33 -22.91 35.02
C PRO A 4 27.91 -22.35 35.15
N LYS A 5 27.45 -21.91 33.99
CA LYS A 5 26.17 -21.28 33.66
C LYS A 5 25.04 -22.32 33.68
N SER A 6 23.91 -22.03 34.32
CA SER A 6 22.65 -22.74 34.07
C SER A 6 21.89 -22.02 32.96
N LYS A 7 21.73 -22.67 31.81
CA LYS A 7 20.91 -22.23 30.68
C LYS A 7 19.93 -23.37 30.40
N MET A 8 18.81 -23.37 31.12
CA MET A 8 17.68 -24.27 30.85
C MET A 8 16.78 -23.64 29.78
N GLY A 9 16.32 -24.44 28.84
CA GLY A 9 15.30 -24.05 27.85
C GLY A 9 15.70 -24.34 26.40
N GLY A 10 15.97 -25.61 26.09
CA GLY A 10 15.89 -26.11 24.73
C GLY A 10 14.47 -26.62 24.45
N MET A 11 13.80 -26.05 23.45
CA MET A 11 12.61 -26.55 22.74
C MET A 11 12.22 -25.46 21.72
N GLY A 12 12.08 -25.65 20.41
CA GLY A 12 12.13 -26.84 19.58
C GLY A 12 12.55 -26.47 18.15
N LYS A 13 13.03 -27.48 17.43
CA LYS A 13 13.55 -27.42 16.05
C LYS A 13 12.41 -27.13 15.06
N LEU A 14 12.48 -26.02 14.34
CA LEU A 14 11.59 -25.62 13.23
C LEU A 14 11.85 -26.41 11.93
N SER A 15 12.30 -27.67 12.01
CA SER A 15 12.78 -28.44 10.85
C SER A 15 11.80 -29.51 10.36
N GLN A 16 10.49 -29.39 10.62
CA GLN A 16 9.51 -30.43 10.27
C GLN A 16 8.40 -30.03 9.30
N PHE A 17 8.50 -28.90 8.59
CA PHE A 17 7.57 -28.58 7.51
C PHE A 17 8.25 -28.66 6.13
N SER A 18 8.74 -29.83 5.78
CA SER A 18 9.12 -30.18 4.40
C SER A 18 8.73 -31.62 4.14
N GLY A 19 7.58 -31.82 3.51
CA GLY A 19 7.17 -33.17 3.12
C GLY A 19 5.68 -33.36 2.89
N ILE A 20 5.10 -32.66 1.93
CA ILE A 20 3.95 -33.23 1.20
C ILE A 20 4.25 -33.15 -0.29
N LYS A 21 4.94 -34.19 -0.77
CA LYS A 21 4.93 -34.56 -2.19
C LYS A 21 3.56 -35.17 -2.47
N GLN A 22 2.70 -34.47 -3.19
CA GLN A 22 1.57 -35.11 -3.87
C GLN A 22 2.00 -35.37 -5.32
N SER A 23 2.22 -36.64 -5.63
CA SER A 23 2.21 -37.15 -7.00
C SER A 23 0.91 -37.94 -7.18
N PRO A 24 0.25 -37.88 -8.35
CA PRO A 24 -1.14 -38.27 -8.51
C PRO A 24 -1.30 -39.79 -8.66
N ALA A 25 -2.38 -40.33 -8.09
CA ALA A 25 -2.88 -41.66 -8.43
C ALA A 25 -3.93 -41.54 -9.55
N PRO A 26 -3.96 -42.46 -10.52
CA PRO A 26 -4.87 -42.41 -11.66
C PRO A 26 -6.24 -42.97 -11.26
N VAL A 27 -7.30 -42.30 -11.70
CA VAL A 27 -8.65 -42.85 -11.73
C VAL A 27 -9.19 -42.63 -13.13
N ASP A 28 -9.13 -43.71 -13.93
CA ASP A 28 -9.93 -43.89 -15.13
C ASP A 28 -11.41 -43.91 -14.72
N ILE A 29 -12.20 -42.96 -15.21
CA ILE A 29 -13.64 -43.16 -15.44
C ILE A 29 -13.96 -42.56 -16.81
N GLU A 30 -14.58 -43.43 -17.60
CA GLU A 30 -14.91 -43.30 -19.01
C GLU A 30 -15.80 -42.11 -19.37
N ALA A 31 -15.64 -41.75 -20.64
CA ALA A 31 -16.40 -40.79 -21.40
C ALA A 31 -17.92 -41.00 -21.33
N ASP A 32 -18.65 -39.92 -21.04
CA ASP A 32 -19.89 -39.66 -21.76
C ASP A 32 -19.98 -38.17 -22.13
N ARG A 33 -20.23 -37.91 -23.41
CA ARG A 33 -20.25 -36.59 -24.05
C ARG A 33 -21.67 -36.04 -24.05
N VAL A 34 -21.86 -34.87 -23.46
CA VAL A 34 -22.85 -33.88 -23.94
C VAL A 34 -22.28 -32.46 -23.79
N PRO A 35 -22.17 -31.65 -24.87
CA PRO A 35 -21.67 -30.30 -24.80
C PRO A 35 -22.84 -29.34 -24.53
N ALA A 36 -22.93 -28.79 -23.31
CA ALA A 36 -23.73 -27.60 -23.06
C ALA A 36 -22.81 -26.37 -23.18
N LEU A 37 -22.94 -25.69 -24.32
CA LEU A 37 -22.37 -24.36 -24.56
C LEU A 37 -23.15 -23.34 -23.74
N ASP A 38 -22.61 -22.97 -22.58
CA ASP A 38 -22.85 -21.65 -21.99
C ASP A 38 -21.52 -20.89 -22.03
N PRO A 39 -21.43 -19.75 -22.73
CA PRO A 39 -20.21 -18.95 -22.67
C PRO A 39 -20.11 -18.37 -21.26
N PRO A 40 -19.04 -18.64 -20.49
CA PRO A 40 -18.80 -17.86 -19.29
C PRO A 40 -18.50 -16.45 -19.79
N VAL A 41 -19.44 -15.55 -19.49
CA VAL A 41 -19.32 -14.10 -19.65
C VAL A 41 -17.92 -13.73 -19.23
N GLU A 42 -17.15 -13.34 -20.22
CA GLU A 42 -15.79 -12.85 -20.11
C GLU A 42 -15.87 -11.68 -19.14
N ALA A 43 -15.63 -11.96 -17.86
CA ALA A 43 -15.37 -10.96 -16.86
C ALA A 43 -14.08 -10.32 -17.33
N ALA A 44 -14.23 -9.30 -18.17
CA ALA A 44 -13.20 -8.35 -18.51
C ALA A 44 -12.71 -7.82 -17.16
N THR A 45 -11.68 -8.47 -16.63
CA THR A 45 -10.84 -7.92 -15.61
C THR A 45 -10.28 -6.68 -16.28
N LEU A 46 -10.93 -5.55 -16.02
CA LEU A 46 -10.38 -4.23 -16.27
C LEU A 46 -8.98 -4.31 -15.69
N ALA A 47 -8.01 -4.43 -16.59
CA ALA A 47 -6.62 -4.35 -16.26
C ALA A 47 -6.45 -2.93 -15.74
N ASN A 48 -6.66 -2.77 -14.44
CA ASN A 48 -6.29 -1.58 -13.72
C ASN A 48 -4.79 -1.51 -13.93
N SER A 49 -4.37 -0.69 -14.88
CA SER A 49 -3.00 -0.32 -15.12
C SER A 49 -2.56 0.42 -13.88
N LYS A 50 -2.30 -0.34 -12.81
CA LYS A 50 -1.77 0.16 -11.56
C LYS A 50 -0.45 0.79 -11.93
N GLU A 51 -0.44 2.11 -12.01
CA GLU A 51 0.78 2.86 -12.21
C GLU A 51 1.81 2.36 -11.19
N LYS A 52 3.02 2.14 -11.68
CA LYS A 52 4.10 1.63 -10.87
C LYS A 52 4.43 2.69 -9.82
N LEU A 53 4.23 2.36 -8.55
CA LEU A 53 4.66 3.22 -7.44
C LEU A 53 6.18 3.42 -7.51
N VAL A 54 6.61 4.67 -7.42
CA VAL A 54 8.02 5.05 -7.38
C VAL A 54 8.34 5.61 -6.00
N ALA A 55 9.42 5.13 -5.40
CA ALA A 55 9.89 5.64 -4.12
C ALA A 55 10.55 7.02 -4.32
N VAL A 56 10.11 8.01 -3.54
CA VAL A 56 10.69 9.36 -3.52
C VAL A 56 11.24 9.62 -2.13
N ASN A 57 12.52 10.00 -2.04
CA ASN A 57 13.15 10.41 -0.79
C ASN A 57 13.15 11.94 -0.70
N PHE A 58 12.34 12.50 0.20
CA PHE A 58 12.33 13.93 0.49
C PHE A 58 12.46 14.18 1.98
N LYS A 59 13.04 15.31 2.35
CA LYS A 59 13.22 15.73 3.75
C LYS A 59 12.12 16.70 4.12
N ILE A 60 11.49 16.47 5.28
CA ILE A 60 10.53 17.38 5.90
C ILE A 60 10.97 17.68 7.33
N THR A 61 10.43 18.74 7.91
CA THR A 61 10.66 19.04 9.33
C THR A 61 9.94 18.02 10.21
N ARG A 62 10.39 17.87 11.46
CA ARG A 62 9.72 17.03 12.45
C ARG A 62 8.26 17.45 12.65
N ASN A 63 8.02 18.77 12.73
CA ASN A 63 6.67 19.31 12.88
C ASN A 63 5.76 18.94 11.71
N GLN A 64 6.27 18.97 10.46
CA GLN A 64 5.50 18.54 9.29
C GLN A 64 5.19 17.03 9.32
N GLN A 65 6.16 16.22 9.75
CA GLN A 65 5.95 14.78 9.90
C GLN A 65 4.87 14.46 10.94
N GLU A 66 4.96 15.09 12.12
CA GLU A 66 3.99 14.95 13.19
C GLU A 66 2.60 15.42 12.73
N TRP A 67 2.52 16.59 12.09
CA TRP A 67 1.27 17.12 11.55
C TRP A 67 0.62 16.18 10.53
N LEU A 68 1.40 15.58 9.61
CA LEU A 68 0.86 14.62 8.63
C LEU A 68 0.31 13.35 9.32
N ALA A 69 1.00 12.85 10.35
CA ALA A 69 0.58 11.67 11.09
C ALA A 69 -0.72 11.94 11.88
N ASP A 70 -0.79 13.07 12.57
CA ASP A 70 -1.94 13.47 13.36
C ASP A 70 -3.15 13.78 12.48
N THR A 71 -2.95 14.46 11.34
CA THR A 71 -4.02 14.74 10.37
C THR A 71 -4.57 13.45 9.76
N ALA A 72 -3.71 12.52 9.36
CA ALA A 72 -4.17 11.23 8.84
C ALA A 72 -4.95 10.43 9.91
N ARG A 73 -4.53 10.51 11.17
CA ARG A 73 -5.25 9.89 12.29
C ARG A 73 -6.62 10.54 12.48
N LEU A 74 -6.69 11.87 12.52
CA LEU A 74 -7.94 12.62 12.62
C LEU A 74 -8.92 12.21 11.52
N VAL A 75 -8.47 12.17 10.26
CA VAL A 75 -9.31 11.73 9.13
C VAL A 75 -9.79 10.29 9.31
N ARG A 76 -8.94 9.40 9.83
CA ARG A 76 -9.34 8.03 10.14
C ARG A 76 -10.36 7.96 11.27
N ASP A 77 -10.23 8.79 12.29
CA ASP A 77 -11.10 8.80 13.47
C ASP A 77 -12.49 9.36 13.14
N ASN A 78 -12.63 10.13 12.05
CA ASN A 78 -13.92 10.59 11.53
C ASN A 78 -14.80 9.47 10.95
N ASN A 79 -14.28 8.25 10.77
CA ASN A 79 -15.06 7.17 10.18
C ASN A 79 -16.07 6.57 11.18
N ALA A 80 -17.36 6.72 10.90
CA ALA A 80 -18.43 6.16 11.74
C ALA A 80 -18.45 4.62 11.76
N GLN A 81 -17.90 3.98 10.72
CA GLN A 81 -17.78 2.53 10.60
C GLN A 81 -16.31 2.13 10.45
N ALA A 82 -16.00 0.87 10.78
CA ALA A 82 -14.65 0.36 10.65
C ALA A 82 -14.22 0.30 9.17
N VAL A 83 -13.15 1.03 8.83
CA VAL A 83 -12.56 1.01 7.48
C VAL A 83 -11.48 -0.07 7.38
N PRO A 84 -11.49 -0.92 6.34
CA PRO A 84 -10.45 -1.91 6.08
C PRO A 84 -9.06 -1.28 5.97
N PRO A 85 -7.97 -1.95 6.39
CA PRO A 85 -6.62 -1.39 6.34
C PRO A 85 -6.21 -0.79 4.99
N ALA A 86 -6.60 -1.42 3.87
CA ALA A 86 -6.25 -0.97 2.52
C ALA A 86 -6.89 0.36 2.12
N GLU A 87 -8.01 0.72 2.75
CA GLU A 87 -8.79 1.92 2.44
C GLU A 87 -8.55 3.05 3.46
N ARG A 88 -7.71 2.81 4.47
CA ARG A 88 -7.40 3.82 5.49
C ARG A 88 -6.55 4.94 4.91
N VAL A 89 -6.81 6.15 5.38
CA VAL A 89 -5.97 7.32 5.10
C VAL A 89 -4.66 7.21 5.89
N TYR A 90 -3.55 7.40 5.19
CA TYR A 90 -2.19 7.41 5.71
C TYR A 90 -1.48 8.69 5.24
N PRO A 91 -0.38 9.12 5.87
CA PRO A 91 0.38 10.31 5.45
C PRO A 91 0.71 10.38 3.96
N GLN A 92 1.05 9.23 3.35
CA GLN A 92 1.32 9.14 1.91
C GLN A 92 0.12 9.53 1.04
N HIS A 93 -1.11 9.25 1.50
CA HIS A 93 -2.34 9.58 0.77
C HIS A 93 -2.56 11.10 0.78
N LEU A 94 -2.28 11.77 1.91
CA LEU A 94 -2.33 13.24 2.00
C LEU A 94 -1.33 13.89 1.03
N MET A 95 -0.12 13.34 0.94
CA MET A 95 0.89 13.78 -0.04
C MET A 95 0.41 13.59 -1.49
N GLY A 96 -0.18 12.43 -1.81
CA GLY A 96 -0.73 12.16 -3.14
C GLY A 96 -1.85 13.12 -3.54
N VAL A 97 -2.77 13.43 -2.61
CA VAL A 97 -3.83 14.42 -2.83
C VAL A 97 -3.23 15.81 -3.03
N ALA A 98 -2.24 16.21 -2.22
CA ALA A 98 -1.57 17.50 -2.39
C ALA A 98 -0.90 17.64 -3.77
N ILE A 99 -0.26 16.58 -4.27
CA ILE A 99 0.29 16.56 -5.64
C ILE A 99 -0.81 16.72 -6.68
N SER A 100 -1.94 16.04 -6.51
CA SER A 100 -3.08 16.14 -7.44
C SER A 100 -3.66 17.56 -7.47
N LEU A 101 -3.76 18.20 -6.30
CA LEU A 101 -4.17 19.61 -6.19
C LEU A 101 -3.20 20.54 -6.93
N LEU A 102 -1.89 20.31 -6.82
CA LEU A 102 -0.89 21.08 -7.55
C LEU A 102 -1.00 20.84 -9.07
N GLN A 103 -1.20 19.61 -9.53
CA GLN A 103 -1.37 19.31 -10.95
C GLN A 103 -2.62 19.97 -11.57
N GLN A 104 -3.68 20.13 -10.78
CA GLN A 104 -4.93 20.76 -11.19
C GLN A 104 -4.93 22.29 -11.01
N ALA A 105 -3.93 22.85 -10.33
CA ALA A 105 -3.84 24.27 -10.12
C ALA A 105 -3.54 24.99 -11.44
N ASP A 106 -4.28 26.06 -11.72
CA ASP A 106 -4.06 26.93 -12.87
C ASP A 106 -2.88 27.87 -12.60
N VAL A 107 -1.68 27.29 -12.63
CA VAL A 107 -0.42 27.96 -12.33
C VAL A 107 0.56 27.72 -13.48
N ASP A 108 1.13 28.80 -14.00
CA ASP A 108 2.24 28.70 -14.94
C ASP A 108 3.55 28.34 -14.22
N TRP A 109 3.78 27.04 -14.08
CA TRP A 109 4.97 26.46 -13.43
C TRP A 109 6.28 26.91 -14.10
N SER A 110 6.26 27.32 -15.38
CA SER A 110 7.47 27.72 -16.12
C SER A 110 8.06 29.06 -15.63
N GLN A 111 7.25 29.89 -14.98
CA GLN A 111 7.64 31.22 -14.50
C GLN A 111 8.19 31.21 -13.07
N ILE A 112 8.00 30.11 -12.34
CA ILE A 112 8.39 29.99 -10.93
C ILE A 112 9.87 29.63 -10.82
N LYS A 113 10.66 30.51 -10.18
CA LYS A 113 12.12 30.36 -10.04
C LYS A 113 12.57 30.05 -8.61
N ASN A 114 11.72 30.30 -7.62
CA ASN A 114 12.04 30.11 -6.22
C ASN A 114 10.79 29.90 -5.35
N VAL A 115 11.01 29.57 -4.08
CA VAL A 115 9.96 29.24 -3.10
C VAL A 115 9.04 30.44 -2.83
N GLU A 116 9.56 31.66 -2.79
CA GLU A 116 8.75 32.87 -2.55
C GLU A 116 7.76 33.10 -3.70
N GLN A 117 8.21 32.95 -4.95
CA GLN A 117 7.35 33.02 -6.12
C GLN A 117 6.31 31.89 -6.14
N LEU A 118 6.70 30.68 -5.74
CA LEU A 118 5.78 29.55 -5.61
C LEU A 118 4.66 29.86 -4.60
N ARG A 119 5.03 30.33 -3.39
CA ARG A 119 4.07 30.74 -2.35
C ARG A 119 3.13 31.82 -2.87
N LYS A 120 3.65 32.82 -3.58
CA LYS A 120 2.85 33.89 -4.17
C LYS A 120 1.85 33.36 -5.21
N GLN A 121 2.29 32.50 -6.12
CA GLN A 121 1.43 31.93 -7.17
C GLN A 121 0.34 31.02 -6.58
N LEU A 122 0.62 30.34 -5.47
CA LEU A 122 -0.34 29.51 -4.75
C LEU A 122 -1.19 30.31 -3.74
N ASN A 123 -1.08 31.64 -3.71
CA ASN A 123 -1.76 32.50 -2.74
C ASN A 123 -1.52 32.13 -1.27
N LEU A 124 -0.30 31.65 -0.94
CA LEU A 124 0.12 31.23 0.41
C LEU A 124 0.89 32.33 1.16
N LEU A 125 0.51 33.60 0.99
CA LEU A 125 1.34 34.75 1.38
C LEU A 125 1.48 35.00 2.90
N ASP A 126 0.73 34.31 3.76
CA ASP A 126 0.70 34.57 5.23
C ASP A 126 0.90 33.33 6.12
N LEU A 127 1.73 32.35 5.71
CA LEU A 127 2.07 31.15 6.51
C LEU A 127 3.56 31.06 6.90
#